data_AF-A0A962GSX7-F1
#
_entry.id   AF-A0A962GSX7-F1
#
_cell.length_a   1.000
_cell.length_b   1.000
_cell.length_c   1.000
_cell.angle_alpha   90.00
_cell.angle_beta   90.00
_cell.angle_gamma   90.00
#
_symmetry.space_group_name_H-M   'P 1'
#
loop_
_entity.id
_entity.type
_entity.pdbx_description
1 polymer ?
#
loop_
_entity_poly.entity_id
_entity_poly.type
_entity_poly.pdbx_seq_one_letter_code
_entity_poly.pdbx_strand_id
1 'polypeptide(L)'
;MFDPHISAPQKTMFDGGNWEKDVRSVVLEACDKGDDPTGLCVIFLVGDERPLSQRVNSYRVGASYLRKRLEGIRRAGFEAPMTVRAIEMVEKSLQEPKAKTG
;
A
#
# COMPACT_ATOMS: atom_id res chain seq x y z
N MET A 1 -23.54 20.26 33.58
CA MET A 1 -23.09 18.88 33.29
C MET A 1 -22.48 18.91 31.91
N PHE A 2 -21.15 18.84 31.82
CA PHE A 2 -20.45 18.78 30.53
C PHE A 2 -20.38 17.31 30.12
N ASP A 3 -20.95 17.00 28.97
CA ASP A 3 -20.86 15.70 28.32
C ASP A 3 -19.50 15.62 27.62
N PRO A 4 -18.52 14.84 28.12
CA PRO A 4 -17.21 14.76 27.50
C PRO A 4 -17.28 13.66 26.45
N HIS A 5 -17.89 13.97 25.31
CA HIS A 5 -17.55 13.26 24.07
C HIS A 5 -16.10 13.66 23.72
N ILE A 6 -15.16 13.10 24.48
CA ILE A 6 -13.75 13.00 24.11
C ILE A 6 -13.76 12.11 22.86
N SER A 7 -13.88 12.77 21.71
CA SER A 7 -13.51 12.17 20.44
C SER A 7 -12.08 11.69 20.64
N ALA A 8 -11.90 10.38 20.71
CA ALA A 8 -10.59 9.77 20.83
C ALA A 8 -9.65 10.48 19.85
N PRO A 9 -8.42 10.83 20.26
CA PRO A 9 -7.47 11.43 19.33
C PRO A 9 -7.40 10.48 18.13
N GLN A 10 -7.82 10.97 16.95
CA GLN A 10 -7.53 10.30 15.70
C GLN A 10 -6.02 10.27 15.65
N LYS A 11 -5.45 9.13 16.08
CA LYS A 11 -4.03 8.89 16.11
C LYS A 11 -3.54 9.20 14.70
N THR A 12 -2.89 10.34 14.54
CA THR A 12 -2.27 10.71 13.28
C THR A 12 -1.31 9.56 12.97
N MET A 13 -1.64 8.74 11.97
CA MET A 13 -0.96 7.48 11.65
C MET A 13 0.52 7.63 11.25
N PHE A 14 1.07 8.83 11.41
CA PHE A 14 2.39 9.22 10.94
C PHE A 14 3.16 9.90 12.09
N ASP A 15 3.21 9.27 13.27
CA ASP A 15 4.21 9.58 14.29
C ASP A 15 5.60 9.13 13.80
N GLY A 16 6.20 9.89 12.86
CA GLY A 16 7.64 9.90 12.53
C GLY A 16 8.35 8.58 12.18
N GLY A 17 7.63 7.45 12.12
CA GLY A 17 8.18 6.11 12.01
C GLY A 17 7.95 5.49 10.63
N ASN A 18 8.66 4.40 10.37
CA ASN A 18 8.48 3.62 9.15
C ASN A 18 7.07 3.01 9.09
N TRP A 19 6.16 3.67 8.36
CA TRP A 19 4.78 3.24 8.08
C TRP A 19 4.68 1.79 7.57
N GLU A 20 5.78 1.27 7.01
CA GLU A 20 5.85 -0.07 6.46
C GLU A 20 5.82 -1.19 7.51
N LYS A 21 6.17 -0.86 8.77
CA LYS A 21 6.10 -1.82 9.89
C LYS A 21 4.68 -2.29 10.17
N ASP A 22 3.69 -1.48 9.81
CA ASP A 22 2.27 -1.77 10.06
C ASP A 22 1.60 -2.46 8.87
N VAL A 23 2.29 -2.59 7.73
CA VAL A 23 1.78 -3.28 6.55
C VAL A 23 1.81 -4.78 6.79
N ARG A 24 0.64 -5.42 6.70
CA ARG A 24 0.48 -6.86 6.88
C ARG A 24 0.48 -7.62 5.55
N SER A 25 -0.07 -7.01 4.51
CA SER A 25 -0.16 -7.64 3.20
C SER A 25 -0.18 -6.61 2.09
N VAL A 26 0.17 -7.09 0.89
CA VAL A 26 0.22 -6.30 -0.33
C VAL A 26 -0.57 -7.06 -1.39
N VAL A 27 -1.46 -6.37 -2.07
CA VAL A 27 -2.30 -6.90 -3.15
C VAL A 27 -2.03 -6.11 -4.41
N LEU A 28 -1.96 -6.81 -5.55
CA LEU A 28 -1.87 -6.19 -6.86
C LEU A 28 -3.27 -6.18 -7.50
N GLU A 29 -3.67 -5.04 -8.03
CA GLU A 29 -4.96 -4.88 -8.71
C GLU A 29 -4.77 -4.16 -10.05
N ALA A 30 -5.66 -4.44 -11.00
CA ALA A 30 -5.77 -3.63 -12.20
C ALA A 30 -6.33 -2.24 -11.85
N CYS A 31 -5.86 -1.22 -12.54
CA CYS A 31 -6.42 0.12 -12.45
C CYS A 31 -6.49 0.81 -13.80
N ASP A 32 -7.28 1.88 -13.87
CA ASP A 32 -7.39 2.66 -15.09
C ASP A 32 -6.04 3.25 -15.48
N LYS A 33 -5.76 3.34 -16.78
CA LYS A 33 -4.52 3.96 -17.26
C LYS A 33 -4.41 5.46 -16.93
N GLY A 34 -5.54 6.08 -16.56
CA GLY A 34 -5.57 7.42 -15.98
C GLY A 34 -5.03 7.47 -14.55
N ASP A 35 -5.14 6.38 -13.79
CA ASP A 35 -4.60 6.25 -12.43
C ASP A 35 -3.10 5.90 -12.44
N ASP A 36 -2.70 4.95 -13.30
CA ASP A 36 -1.30 4.57 -13.49
C ASP A 36 -1.04 4.09 -14.92
N PRO A 37 0.03 4.54 -15.60
CA PRO A 37 0.30 4.19 -16.99
C PRO A 37 0.52 2.69 -17.23
N THR A 38 0.89 1.92 -16.21
CA THR A 38 1.03 0.46 -16.31
C THR A 38 -0.32 -0.27 -16.30
N GLY A 39 -1.40 0.40 -15.89
CA GLY A 39 -2.70 -0.21 -15.62
C GLY A 39 -2.72 -1.09 -14.37
N LEU A 40 -1.71 -0.96 -13.50
CA LEU A 40 -1.58 -1.72 -12.26
C LEU A 40 -1.39 -0.79 -11.07
N CYS A 41 -2.08 -1.13 -9.99
CA CYS A 41 -2.02 -0.44 -8.73
C CYS A 41 -1.81 -1.45 -7.60
N VAL A 42 -1.14 -1.02 -6.54
CA VAL A 42 -0.82 -1.85 -5.39
C VAL A 42 -1.57 -1.34 -4.18
N ILE A 43 -2.24 -2.25 -3.47
CA ILE A 43 -2.92 -1.98 -2.21
C ILE A 43 -2.08 -2.52 -1.06
N PHE A 44 -1.61 -1.63 -0.20
CA PHE A 44 -0.96 -1.94 1.06
C PHE A 44 -2.03 -2.03 2.15
N LEU A 45 -2.24 -3.24 2.67
CA LEU A 45 -3.18 -3.50 3.75
C LEU A 45 -2.43 -3.36 5.07
N VAL A 46 -2.79 -2.33 5.83
CA VAL A 46 -2.19 -2.00 7.13
C VAL A 46 -3.06 -2.63 8.22
N GLY A 47 -2.43 -3.19 9.26
CA GLY A 47 -3.12 -3.87 10.36
C GLY A 47 -4.20 -2.97 10.96
N ASP A 48 -5.43 -3.47 11.11
CA ASP A 48 -5.83 -4.43 12.15
C ASP A 48 -6.32 -5.79 11.59
N GLU A 49 -6.31 -6.85 12.43
CA GLU A 49 -6.55 -8.28 12.10
C GLU A 49 -7.97 -8.60 11.57
N ARG A 50 -8.82 -7.58 11.43
CA ARG A 50 -10.22 -7.73 11.03
C ARG A 50 -10.39 -8.17 9.56
N PRO A 51 -11.53 -8.79 9.20
CA PRO A 51 -11.84 -9.18 7.81
C PRO A 51 -11.76 -7.99 6.85
N LEU A 52 -11.43 -8.23 5.57
CA LEU A 52 -11.31 -7.21 4.51
C LEU A 52 -12.52 -6.25 4.44
N SER A 53 -13.72 -6.74 4.75
CA SER A 53 -14.97 -5.96 4.78
C SER A 53 -15.06 -4.93 5.92
N GLN A 54 -14.13 -4.94 6.88
CA GLN A 54 -14.11 -4.07 8.07
C GLN A 54 -12.81 -3.27 8.21
N ARG A 55 -11.89 -3.36 7.23
CA ARG A 55 -10.61 -2.65 7.26
C ARG A 55 -10.75 -1.25 6.66
N VAL A 56 -10.51 -0.22 7.47
CA VAL A 56 -10.52 1.19 7.02
C VAL A 56 -9.12 1.67 6.60
N ASN A 57 -8.06 0.89 6.86
CA ASN A 57 -6.67 1.35 6.66
C ASN A 57 -5.97 0.57 5.55
N SER A 58 -6.18 1.04 4.32
CA SER A 58 -5.43 0.58 3.15
C SER A 58 -4.88 1.77 2.39
N TYR A 59 -3.70 1.63 1.79
CA TYR A 59 -3.10 2.64 0.92
C TYR A 59 -2.95 2.10 -0.48
N ARG A 60 -3.53 2.80 -1.46
CA ARG A 60 -3.41 2.47 -2.89
C ARG A 60 -2.29 3.31 -3.51
N VAL A 61 -1.39 2.66 -4.25
CA VAL A 61 -0.25 3.31 -4.92
C VAL A 61 -0.14 2.78 -6.35
N GLY A 62 -0.04 3.68 -7.33
CA GLY A 62 0.22 3.30 -8.72
C GLY A 62 1.56 2.59 -8.86
N ALA A 63 1.61 1.50 -9.63
CA ALA A 63 2.80 0.67 -9.77
C ALA A 63 4.02 1.46 -10.27
N SER A 64 3.82 2.45 -11.14
CA SER A 64 4.90 3.31 -11.65
C SER A 64 5.60 4.15 -10.56
N TYR A 65 4.93 4.40 -9.42
CA TYR A 65 5.46 5.20 -8.32
C TYR A 65 6.25 4.41 -7.28
N LEU A 66 6.18 3.07 -7.30
CA LEU A 66 6.76 2.22 -6.26
C LEU A 66 8.29 2.35 -6.14
N ARG A 67 9.00 2.50 -7.26
CA ARG A 67 10.47 2.66 -7.25
C ARG A 67 10.90 3.98 -6.62
N LYS A 68 10.26 5.09 -7.02
CA LYS A 68 10.50 6.42 -6.43
C LYS A 68 10.18 6.43 -4.93
N ARG A 69 9.10 5.74 -4.55
CA ARG A 69 8.72 5.57 -3.15
C ARG A 69 9.78 4.81 -2.36
N LEU A 70 10.26 3.67 -2.87
CA LEU A 70 11.31 2.87 -2.25
C LEU A 70 12.58 3.71 -1.99
N GLU A 71 13.00 4.50 -2.99
CA GLU A 71 14.13 5.42 -2.86
C GLU A 71 13.90 6.44 -1.74
N GLY A 72 12.70 7.03 -1.67
CA GLY A 72 12.32 7.97 -0.61
C GLY A 72 12.40 7.37 0.80
N ILE A 73 11.90 6.14 0.98
CA ILE A 73 11.93 5.43 2.26
C ILE A 73 13.37 5.11 2.68
N ARG A 74 14.18 4.60 1.74
CA ARG A 74 15.60 4.29 1.99
C ARG A 74 16.42 5.53 2.33
N ARG A 75 16.18 6.65 1.64
CA ARG A 75 16.84 7.93 1.92
C ARG A 75 16.52 8.46 3.32
N ALA A 76 15.34 8.14 3.85
CA ALA A 76 14.96 8.45 5.22
C ALA A 76 15.59 7.48 6.26
N GLY A 77 16.40 6.51 5.83
CA GLY A 77 17.07 5.56 6.73
C GLY A 77 16.20 4.37 7.13
N PHE A 78 15.09 4.12 6.42
CA PHE A 78 14.16 3.04 6.73
C PHE A 78 14.23 1.89 5.72
N GLU A 79 13.98 0.67 6.20
CA GLU A 79 13.78 -0.49 5.34
C GLU A 79 12.38 -0.53 4.75
N ALA A 80 12.26 -1.14 3.58
CA ALA A 80 11.00 -1.17 2.83
C ALA A 80 10.68 -2.55 2.22
N PRO A 81 10.52 -3.62 3.05
CA PRO A 81 10.32 -4.98 2.56
C PRO A 81 9.01 -5.22 1.78
N MET A 82 7.89 -4.62 2.20
CA MET A 82 6.59 -4.71 1.52
C MET A 82 6.56 -3.90 0.22
N THR A 83 7.26 -2.76 0.16
CA THR A 83 7.44 -1.98 -1.07
C THR A 83 8.31 -2.75 -2.07
N VAL A 84 9.37 -3.42 -1.61
CA VAL A 84 10.18 -4.31 -2.48
C VAL A 84 9.31 -5.46 -3.01
N ARG A 85 8.55 -6.13 -2.13
CA ARG A 85 7.62 -7.19 -2.54
C ARG A 85 6.59 -6.70 -3.56
N ALA A 86 6.06 -5.48 -3.39
CA ALA A 86 5.14 -4.87 -4.34
C ALA A 86 5.77 -4.72 -5.74
N ILE A 87 7.01 -4.26 -5.81
CA ILE A 87 7.75 -4.10 -7.07
C ILE A 87 7.93 -5.46 -7.75
N GLU A 88 8.35 -6.48 -7.01
CA GLU A 88 8.51 -7.83 -7.56
C GLU A 88 7.20 -8.42 -8.10
N MET A 89 6.07 -8.17 -7.41
CA MET A 89 4.74 -8.59 -7.86
C MET A 89 4.34 -7.92 -9.17
N VAL A 90 4.57 -6.60 -9.29
CA VAL A 90 4.33 -5.84 -10.53
C VAL A 90 5.20 -6.36 -11.67
N GLU A 91 6.49 -6.54 -11.43
CA GLU A 91 7.43 -7.00 -12.45
C GLU A 91 7.07 -8.37 -13.01
N LYS A 92 6.69 -9.31 -12.13
CA LYS A 92 6.18 -10.62 -12.54
C LYS A 92 4.91 -10.48 -13.40
N SER A 93 3.95 -9.67 -12.95
CA SER A 93 2.70 -9.47 -13.70
C SER A 93 2.89 -8.80 -15.06
N LEU A 94 3.92 -7.96 -15.23
CA LEU A 94 4.25 -7.34 -16.51
C LEU A 94 5.05 -8.27 -17.43
N GLN A 95 5.78 -9.24 -16.87
CA GLN A 95 6.57 -10.22 -17.61
C GLN A 95 5.77 -11.44 -18.05
N GLU A 96 4.73 -11.82 -17.31
CA GLU A 96 3.83 -12.91 -17.71
C GLU A 96 2.98 -12.45 -18.91
N PRO A 97 3.22 -12.98 -20.14
CA PRO A 97 2.28 -12.75 -21.23
C PRO A 97 0.96 -13.36 -20.79
N LYS A 98 -0.13 -12.57 -20.80
CA LYS A 98 -1.49 -13.07 -20.59
C LYS A 98 -1.65 -14.37 -21.39
N ALA A 99 -1.61 -15.51 -20.70
CA ALA A 99 -1.86 -16.79 -21.33
C ALA A 99 -3.29 -16.68 -21.87
N LYS A 100 -3.40 -16.59 -23.20
CA LYS A 100 -4.68 -16.60 -23.91
C LYS A 100 -5.35 -17.92 -23.56
N THR A 101 -6.34 -17.89 -22.68
CA THR A 101 -7.32 -18.96 -22.59
C THR A 101 -8.13 -18.89 -23.87
N GLY A 102 -7.91 -19.87 -24.75
CA GLY A 102 -8.74 -20.13 -25.92
C GLY A 102 -10.08 -20.73 -25.56
#